data_AF-A0A2N1RND5-F1
#
_entry.id   AF-A0A2N1RND5-F1
#
_cell.length_a   1.000
_cell.length_b   1.000
_cell.length_c   1.000
_cell.angle_alpha   90.00
_cell.angle_beta   90.00
_cell.angle_gamma   90.00
#
_symmetry.space_group_name_H-M   'P 1'
#
loop_
_entity.id
_entity.type
_entity.pdbx_description
1 polymer ?
#
loop_
_entity_poly.entity_id
_entity_poly.type
_entity_poly.pdbx_seq_one_letter_code
_entity_poly.pdbx_strand_id
1 'polypeptide(L)'
;MRINTIEWLKSAEMDLESIQLIMHVEKLTPVVSFHAQQAVEKCLKALLEEFAGKVPKEHSIIKLHKMVNEKVNLEIDYSFILQFCHGTFQKS
;
A
#
# COMPACT_ATOMS: atom_id res chain seq x y z
N MET A 1 4.48 11.10 16.35
CA MET A 1 3.60 10.40 15.41
C MET A 1 2.18 10.86 15.62
N ARG A 2 1.51 11.32 14.56
CA ARG A 2 0.11 11.76 14.61
C ARG A 2 -0.82 10.57 14.80
N ILE A 3 -2.00 10.80 15.39
CA ILE A 3 -2.99 9.74 15.63
C ILE A 3 -3.39 9.08 14.30
N ASN A 4 -3.71 9.87 13.28
CA ASN A 4 -4.08 9.35 11.95
C ASN A 4 -2.95 8.55 11.28
N THR A 5 -1.68 8.90 11.52
CA THR A 5 -0.53 8.10 11.04
C THR A 5 -0.60 6.68 11.60
N ILE A 6 -0.87 6.55 12.89
CA ILE A 6 -0.98 5.26 13.58
C ILE A 6 -2.17 4.46 13.02
N GLU A 7 -3.31 5.10 12.77
CA GLU A 7 -4.49 4.43 12.22
C GLU A 7 -4.23 3.87 10.80
N TRP A 8 -3.47 4.58 9.96
CA TRP A 8 -3.03 4.04 8.66
C TRP A 8 -2.14 2.81 8.82
N LEU A 9 -1.19 2.85 9.77
CA LEU A 9 -0.27 1.72 10.00
C LEU A 9 -1.00 0.50 10.57
N LYS A 10 -1.92 0.67 11.53
CA LYS A 10 -2.79 -0.42 12.01
C LYS A 10 -3.63 -1.01 10.88
N SER A 11 -4.14 -0.16 9.99
CA SER A 11 -4.90 -0.62 8.83
C SER A 11 -4.06 -1.42 7.83
N ALA A 12 -2.77 -1.09 7.69
CA ALA A 12 -1.82 -1.86 6.88
C ALA A 12 -1.45 -3.18 7.55
N GLU A 13 -1.27 -3.18 8.87
CA GLU A 13 -1.02 -4.39 9.67
C GLU A 13 -2.15 -5.42 9.50
N MET A 14 -3.42 -4.98 9.55
CA MET A 14 -4.58 -5.85 9.29
C MET A 14 -4.56 -6.51 7.91
N ASP A 15 -4.04 -5.83 6.87
CA ASP A 15 -3.86 -6.45 5.55
C ASP A 15 -2.79 -7.54 5.60
N LEU A 16 -1.67 -7.30 6.29
CA LEU A 16 -0.60 -8.28 6.44
C LEU A 16 -1.04 -9.51 7.25
N GLU A 17 -1.79 -9.30 8.33
CA GLU A 17 -2.41 -10.39 9.10
C GLU A 17 -3.37 -11.21 8.22
N SER A 18 -4.18 -10.54 7.40
CA SER A 18 -5.08 -11.21 6.45
C SER A 18 -4.30 -12.09 5.46
N ILE A 19 -3.18 -11.59 4.92
CA ILE A 19 -2.30 -12.37 4.03
C ILE A 19 -1.78 -13.62 4.73
N GLN A 20 -1.27 -13.50 5.96
CA GLN A 20 -0.72 -14.64 6.71
C GLN A 20 -1.73 -15.78 6.86
N LEU A 21 -3.01 -15.44 7.02
CA LEU A 21 -4.10 -16.41 7.17
C LEU A 21 -4.50 -17.11 5.87
N ILE A 22 -4.22 -16.54 4.69
CA ILE A 22 -4.75 -17.04 3.41
C ILE A 22 -3.68 -17.37 2.36
N MET A 23 -2.41 -16.99 2.59
CA MET A 23 -1.34 -17.09 1.58
C MET A 23 -1.03 -18.51 1.10
N HIS A 24 -1.40 -19.52 1.90
CA HIS A 24 -1.21 -20.94 1.61
C HIS A 24 -2.38 -21.55 0.79
N VAL A 25 -3.41 -20.77 0.48
CA VAL A 25 -4.55 -21.18 -0.33
C VAL A 25 -4.36 -20.69 -1.76
N GLU A 26 -3.93 -21.57 -2.68
CA GLU A 26 -3.55 -21.22 -4.06
C GLU A 26 -4.63 -20.43 -4.81
N LYS A 27 -5.91 -20.79 -4.67
CA LYS A 27 -7.01 -20.05 -5.31
C LYS A 27 -7.22 -18.62 -4.78
N LEU A 28 -6.59 -18.26 -3.66
CA LEU A 28 -6.70 -16.94 -3.03
C LEU A 28 -5.49 -16.03 -3.31
N THR A 29 -4.55 -16.44 -4.16
CA THR A 29 -3.42 -15.59 -4.59
C THR A 29 -3.84 -14.18 -5.07
N PRO A 30 -4.96 -13.99 -5.80
CA PRO A 30 -5.42 -12.64 -6.15
C PRO A 30 -5.81 -11.79 -4.93
N VAL A 31 -6.40 -12.42 -3.90
CA VAL A 31 -6.79 -11.76 -2.65
C VAL A 31 -5.57 -11.38 -1.82
N VAL A 32 -4.57 -12.27 -1.75
CA VAL A 32 -3.25 -11.97 -1.15
C VAL A 32 -2.60 -10.77 -1.82
N SER A 33 -2.60 -10.75 -3.16
CA SER A 33 -2.00 -9.67 -3.95
C SER A 33 -2.71 -8.33 -3.69
N PHE A 34 -4.05 -8.35 -3.59
CA PHE A 34 -4.83 -7.18 -3.23
C PHE A 34 -4.47 -6.63 -1.84
N HIS A 35 -4.42 -7.47 -0.81
CA HIS A 35 -4.04 -7.03 0.53
C HIS A 35 -2.58 -6.54 0.59
N ALA A 36 -1.67 -7.16 -0.15
CA ALA A 36 -0.28 -6.71 -0.22
C ALA A 36 -0.20 -5.30 -0.81
N GLN A 37 -0.96 -5.03 -1.89
CA GLN A 37 -1.07 -3.70 -2.47
C GLN A 37 -1.64 -2.68 -1.47
N GLN A 38 -2.73 -3.04 -0.77
CA GLN A 38 -3.38 -2.17 0.21
C GLN A 38 -2.45 -1.83 1.38
N ALA A 39 -1.66 -2.78 1.87
CA ALA A 39 -0.67 -2.56 2.92
C ALA A 39 0.35 -1.49 2.50
N VAL A 40 0.90 -1.60 1.28
CA VAL A 40 1.84 -0.61 0.73
C VAL A 40 1.17 0.76 0.57
N GLU A 41 -0.03 0.81 0.00
CA GLU A 41 -0.80 2.06 -0.16
C GLU A 41 -0.97 2.78 1.19
N LYS A 42 -1.41 2.05 2.23
CA LYS A 42 -1.66 2.59 3.57
C LYS A 42 -0.38 3.06 4.26
N CYS A 43 0.74 2.34 4.09
CA CYS A 43 2.04 2.80 4.58
C CYS A 43 2.46 4.12 3.93
N LEU A 44 2.28 4.29 2.62
CA LEU A 44 2.57 5.57 1.94
C LEU A 44 1.64 6.68 2.43
N LYS A 45 0.36 6.39 2.68
CA LYS A 45 -0.59 7.35 3.28
C LYS A 45 -0.21 7.74 4.70
N ALA A 46 0.30 6.82 5.51
CA ALA A 46 0.85 7.11 6.84
C ALA A 46 2.02 8.10 6.76
N LEU A 47 2.95 7.90 5.81
CA LEU A 47 4.07 8.83 5.58
C LEU A 47 3.58 10.21 5.14
N LEU A 48 2.60 10.29 4.23
CA LEU A 48 2.01 11.58 3.83
C LEU A 48 1.29 12.27 5.00
N GLU A 49 0.59 11.52 5.85
CA GLU A 49 -0.02 12.07 7.06
C GLU A 49 1.02 12.62 8.02
N GLU A 50 2.11 11.90 8.26
CA GLU A 50 3.15 12.33 9.21
C GLU A 50 3.94 13.54 8.69
N PHE A 51 4.38 13.50 7.43
CA PHE A 51 5.31 14.49 6.88
C PHE A 51 4.64 15.63 6.09
N ALA A 52 3.44 15.41 5.54
CA ALA A 52 2.70 16.44 4.79
C ALA A 52 1.42 16.91 5.50
N GLY A 53 0.90 16.16 6.48
CA GLY A 53 -0.35 16.49 7.19
C GLY A 53 -1.60 16.52 6.34
N LYS A 54 -1.54 15.86 5.17
CA LYS A 54 -2.65 15.74 4.26
C LYS A 54 -2.51 14.45 3.49
N VAL A 55 -3.55 13.61 3.58
CA VAL A 55 -3.68 12.41 2.76
C VAL A 55 -4.57 12.70 1.55
N PRO A 56 -4.09 12.50 0.31
CA PRO A 56 -4.89 12.71 -0.90
C PRO A 56 -5.91 11.58 -1.09
N LYS A 57 -6.99 11.87 -1.82
CA LYS A 57 -7.90 10.84 -2.37
C LYS A 57 -7.30 10.22 -3.64
N GLU A 58 -6.14 9.58 -3.49
CA GLU A 58 -5.39 8.90 -4.54
C GLU A 58 -5.09 7.47 -4.08
N HIS A 59 -5.09 6.53 -5.04
CA HIS A 59 -4.91 5.09 -4.80
C HIS A 59 -3.75 4.50 -5.62
N SER A 60 -3.21 5.25 -6.58
CA SER A 60 -2.03 4.83 -7.32
C SER A 60 -0.79 4.88 -6.41
N ILE A 61 -0.23 3.71 -6.11
CA ILE A 61 1.03 3.56 -5.35
C ILE A 61 2.14 4.43 -5.95
N ILE A 62 2.27 4.46 -7.29
CA ILE A 62 3.31 5.24 -7.98
C ILE A 62 3.14 6.74 -7.68
N LYS A 63 1.92 7.26 -7.77
CA LYS A 63 1.67 8.68 -7.47
C LYS A 63 1.88 8.99 -5.99
N LEU A 64 1.40 8.11 -5.10
CA LEU A 64 1.60 8.25 -3.66
C LEU A 64 3.08 8.24 -3.29
N HIS A 65 3.88 7.33 -3.86
CA HIS A 65 5.32 7.30 -3.66
C HIS A 65 5.98 8.58 -4.12
N LYS A 66 5.64 9.08 -5.32
CA LYS A 66 6.19 10.35 -5.82
C LYS A 66 5.94 11.49 -4.82
N MET A 67 4.72 11.58 -4.27
CA MET A 67 4.37 12.58 -3.26
C MET A 67 5.13 12.40 -1.94
N VAL A 68 5.38 11.16 -1.52
CA VAL A 68 6.22 10.86 -0.35
C VAL A 68 7.66 11.26 -0.61
N ASN A 69 8.18 10.95 -1.80
CA ASN A 69 9.57 11.19 -2.16
C ASN A 69 9.93 12.69 -2.22
N GLU A 70 8.94 13.56 -2.45
CA GLU A 70 9.07 15.02 -2.33
C GLU A 70 9.27 15.50 -0.88
N LYS A 71 9.02 14.65 0.12
CA LYS A 71 9.11 14.98 1.56
C LYS A 71 10.22 14.22 2.28
N VAL A 72 10.41 12.96 1.93
CA VAL A 72 11.39 12.05 2.51
C VAL A 72 11.99 11.23 1.39
N ASN A 73 13.32 11.18 1.29
CA ASN A 73 13.96 10.35 0.27
C ASN A 73 13.71 8.87 0.59
N LEU A 74 12.79 8.25 -0.15
CA LEU A 74 12.40 6.87 0.01
C LEU A 74 12.67 6.16 -1.31
N GLU A 75 13.69 5.30 -1.34
CA GLU A 75 14.00 4.50 -2.51
C GLU A 75 13.08 3.27 -2.55
N ILE A 76 12.33 3.12 -3.64
CA ILE A 76 11.48 1.96 -3.89
C ILE A 76 11.87 1.35 -5.23
N ASP A 77 12.07 0.03 -5.24
CA ASP A 77 12.19 -0.73 -6.47
C ASP A 77 10.80 -0.97 -7.08
N TYR A 78 10.54 -0.28 -8.19
CA TYR A 78 9.28 -0.34 -8.90
C TYR A 78 9.09 -1.61 -9.74
N SER A 79 10.15 -2.39 -9.96
CA SER A 79 10.08 -3.59 -10.81
C SER A 79 9.03 -4.58 -10.32
N PHE A 80 8.96 -4.80 -9.01
CA PHE A 80 7.96 -5.66 -8.37
C PHE A 80 6.55 -5.07 -8.46
N ILE A 81 6.39 -3.77 -8.22
CA ILE A 81 5.07 -3.11 -8.18
C ILE A 81 4.39 -3.17 -9.57
N LEU A 82 5.16 -2.94 -10.64
CA LEU A 82 4.63 -2.98 -12.01
C LEU A 82 4.23 -4.38 -12.46
N GLN A 83 4.83 -5.44 -11.91
CA GLN A 83 4.50 -6.81 -12.26
C GLN A 83 3.15 -7.25 -11.67
N PHE A 84 2.78 -6.75 -10.48
CA PHE A 84 1.49 -7.03 -9.86
C PHE A 84 0.34 -6.22 -10.48
N CYS A 85 0.56 -4.95 -10.84
CA CYS A 85 -0.49 -4.10 -11.42
C CYS A 85 -1.00 -4.53 -12.80
N HIS A 86 -0.24 -5.33 -13.56
CA HIS A 86 -0.71 -5.88 -14.84
C HIS A 86 -1.53 -7.18 -14.69
N GLY A 87 -1.54 -7.81 -13.50
CA GLY A 87 -2.27 -9.07 -13.25
C GLY A 87 -3.65 -8.89 -12.60
N THR A 88 -3.93 -7.75 -11.98
CA THR A 88 -5.20 -7.46 -11.31
C THR A 88 -5.71 -6.11 -11.78
N PHE A 89 -6.52 -6.10 -12.84
CA PHE A 89 -7.52 -5.07 -13.23
C PHE A 89 -7.80 -5.20 -14.74
N GLN A 90 -8.38 -6.32 -15.16
CA GLN A 90 -9.31 -6.32 -16.30
C GLN A 90 -10.71 -6.68 -15.79
N LYS A 91 -11.51 -5.62 -15.66
CA LYS A 91 -12.98 -5.56 -15.72
C LYS A 91 -13.81 -6.49 -14.83
N SER A 92 -14.57 -5.85 -13.94
CA SER A 92 -15.99 -6.13 -13.72
C SER A 92 -16.73 -4.82 -13.63
#